data_AF-K1SL91-F1
#
_entry.id   AF-K1SL91-F1
#
_cell.length_a   1.000
_cell.length_b   1.000
_cell.length_c   1.000
_cell.angle_alpha   90.00
_cell.angle_beta   90.00
_cell.angle_gamma   90.00
#
_symmetry.space_group_name_H-M   'P 1'
#
loop_
_entity.id
_entity.type
_entity.pdbx_description
1 polymer ?
#
loop_
_entity_poly.entity_id
_entity_poly.type
_entity_poly.pdbx_seq_one_letter_code
_entity_poly.pdbx_strand_id
1 'polypeptide(L)'
;KMSMEWFIENKSMDKHSVAATKTYGTSRMDAYSIFEDTLNLKTVTVRDRIDDGDGKYHYEVNKNETMLAREKQNMIREKFKEWLFSEPERRQKYVEYYNETFNNIRLREYDGSHLQFPGMNPAIELKPHQKNAVARILLGGNTLLAHCVGAGKSFEMMAACMEQKRLGLANKTIMVVPKPLIGQTASEFLRLYPSANILV
;
A
#
# COMPACT_ATOMS: atom_id res chain seq x y z
N LYS A 1 10.47 -21.78 11.44
CA LYS A 1 9.66 -20.62 10.99
C LYS A 1 10.28 -19.40 11.67
N MET A 2 11.11 -18.60 10.99
CA MET A 2 11.63 -17.36 11.60
C MET A 2 10.44 -16.39 11.68
N SER A 3 10.02 -16.02 12.89
CA SER A 3 9.13 -14.88 13.06
C SER A 3 9.97 -13.61 12.88
N MET A 4 9.46 -12.64 12.12
CA MET A 4 10.03 -11.30 12.02
C MET A 4 9.64 -10.45 13.24
N GLU A 5 9.62 -11.05 14.43
CA GLU A 5 9.30 -10.37 15.67
C GLU A 5 10.60 -10.02 16.39
N TRP A 6 10.68 -8.78 16.88
CA TRP A 6 11.74 -8.34 17.76
C TRP A 6 11.50 -8.89 19.16
N PHE A 7 12.55 -9.43 19.78
CA PHE A 7 12.53 -9.87 21.16
C PHE A 7 13.63 -9.21 21.98
N ILE A 8 13.29 -8.74 23.16
CA ILE A 8 14.19 -8.22 24.17
C ILE A 8 14.38 -9.31 25.22
N GLU A 9 15.61 -9.80 25.33
CA GLU A 9 16.00 -10.78 26.33
C GLU A 9 16.12 -10.14 27.72
N ASN A 10 15.88 -10.93 28.77
CA ASN A 10 16.12 -10.54 30.16
C ASN A 10 15.42 -9.24 30.61
N LYS A 11 14.19 -8.97 30.14
CA LYS A 11 13.37 -7.80 30.53
C LYS A 11 13.24 -7.57 32.05
N SER A 12 13.39 -8.64 32.84
CA SER A 12 13.30 -8.63 34.30
C SER A 12 14.60 -8.23 35.02
N MET A 13 15.71 -8.06 34.32
CA MET A 13 17.02 -7.82 34.93
C MET A 13 17.08 -6.46 35.66
N ASP A 14 16.42 -5.43 35.12
CA ASP A 14 16.39 -4.08 35.69
C ASP A 14 15.11 -3.78 36.48
N LYS A 15 14.51 -4.79 37.12
CA LYS A 15 13.28 -4.63 37.93
C LYS A 15 13.38 -3.57 39.04
N HIS A 16 14.58 -3.21 39.46
CA HIS A 16 14.80 -2.18 40.47
C HIS A 16 15.07 -0.79 39.88
N SER A 17 15.19 -0.67 38.56
CA SER A 17 15.43 0.61 37.89
C SER A 17 14.17 1.46 37.89
N VAL A 18 14.28 2.69 38.41
CA VAL A 18 13.21 3.69 38.34
C VAL A 18 12.88 4.03 36.89
N ALA A 19 13.89 4.04 36.00
CA ALA A 19 13.68 4.27 34.58
C ALA A 19 12.78 3.19 33.96
N ALA A 20 13.05 1.92 34.27
CA ALA A 20 12.31 0.79 33.71
C ALA A 20 10.91 0.62 34.31
N THR A 21 10.70 1.00 35.56
CA THR A 21 9.45 0.72 36.30
C THR A 21 8.51 1.92 36.46
N LYS A 22 9.00 3.16 36.31
CA LYS A 22 8.20 4.37 36.55
C LYS A 22 8.33 5.42 35.44
N THR A 23 9.56 5.67 34.97
CA THR A 23 9.78 6.71 33.96
C THR A 23 9.23 6.26 32.62
N TYR A 24 9.72 5.13 32.10
CA TYR A 24 9.35 4.55 30.80
C TYR A 24 8.47 3.30 30.92
N GLY A 25 8.24 2.81 32.13
CA GLY A 25 7.31 1.73 32.43
C GLY A 25 6.21 2.16 33.40
N THR A 26 5.40 1.20 33.78
CA THR A 26 4.40 1.31 34.84
C THR A 26 4.65 0.22 35.89
N SER A 27 3.91 0.27 37.01
CA SER A 27 3.92 -0.80 38.01
C SER A 27 3.43 -2.14 37.45
N ARG A 28 2.65 -2.13 36.36
CA ARG A 28 2.04 -3.31 35.74
C ARG A 28 2.78 -3.82 34.52
N MET A 29 3.59 -2.98 33.86
CA MET A 29 4.35 -3.34 32.67
C MET A 29 5.66 -2.55 32.61
N ASP A 30 6.79 -3.27 32.60
CA ASP A 30 8.11 -2.64 32.52
C ASP A 30 8.38 -2.01 31.14
N ALA A 31 9.33 -1.08 31.10
CA ALA A 31 9.69 -0.34 29.90
C ALA A 31 10.16 -1.25 28.74
N TYR A 32 10.80 -2.40 29.02
CA TYR A 32 11.26 -3.31 27.99
C TYR A 32 10.10 -4.05 27.35
N SER A 33 9.11 -4.48 28.14
CA SER A 33 7.87 -5.06 27.62
C SER A 33 7.11 -4.07 26.73
N ILE A 34 7.00 -2.81 27.18
CA ILE A 34 6.40 -1.73 26.37
C ILE A 34 7.21 -1.49 25.09
N PHE A 35 8.54 -1.47 25.17
CA PHE A 35 9.42 -1.22 24.03
C PHE A 35 9.38 -2.37 23.00
N GLU A 36 9.36 -3.62 23.45
CA GLU A 36 9.20 -4.79 22.58
C GLU A 36 7.87 -4.76 21.80
N ASP A 37 6.76 -4.48 22.48
CA ASP A 37 5.46 -4.30 21.81
C ASP A 37 5.54 -3.18 20.77
N THR A 38 6.27 -2.11 21.09
CA THR A 38 6.46 -0.97 20.19
C THR A 38 7.25 -1.33 18.94
N LEU A 39 8.35 -2.08 19.08
CA LEU A 39 9.18 -2.56 17.96
C LEU A 39 8.37 -3.48 17.02
N ASN A 40 7.40 -4.21 17.57
CA ASN A 40 6.54 -5.12 16.83
C ASN A 40 5.24 -4.47 16.33
N LEU A 41 5.12 -3.14 16.39
CA LEU A 41 3.93 -2.38 15.98
C LEU A 41 2.63 -2.84 16.71
N LYS A 42 2.77 -3.37 17.93
CA LYS A 42 1.66 -3.81 18.77
C LYS A 42 1.19 -2.66 19.67
N THR A 43 -0.12 -2.61 19.89
CA THR A 43 -0.72 -1.68 20.86
C THR A 43 -0.61 -2.27 22.25
N VAL A 44 0.09 -1.56 23.14
CA VAL A 44 0.24 -1.99 24.53
C VAL A 44 -1.12 -2.07 25.21
N THR A 45 -1.39 -3.22 25.85
CA THR A 45 -2.64 -3.52 26.53
C THR A 45 -2.35 -4.29 27.81
N VAL A 46 -2.84 -3.78 28.94
CA VAL A 46 -2.74 -4.43 30.25
C VAL A 46 -4.06 -5.16 30.52
N ARG A 47 -3.97 -6.43 30.92
CA ARG A 47 -5.12 -7.25 31.29
C ARG A 47 -5.01 -7.70 32.73
N ASP A 48 -6.14 -7.71 33.43
CA ASP A 48 -6.29 -8.25 34.77
C ASP A 48 -6.93 -9.63 34.68
N ARG A 49 -6.48 -10.54 35.54
CA ARG A 49 -7.11 -11.83 35.73
C ARG A 49 -8.30 -11.65 36.67
N ILE A 50 -9.50 -11.96 36.20
CA ILE A 50 -10.73 -11.97 36.99
C ILE A 50 -11.07 -13.42 37.30
N ASP A 51 -11.30 -13.72 38.58
CA ASP A 51 -11.74 -15.04 39.04
C ASP A 51 -13.26 -15.13 38.89
N ASP A 52 -13.73 -16.11 38.12
CA ASP A 52 -15.16 -16.34 37.85
C ASP A 52 -15.78 -17.33 38.84
N GLY A 53 -14.99 -17.83 39.80
CA GLY A 53 -15.37 -18.95 40.67
C GLY A 53 -15.14 -20.32 40.01
N ASP A 54 -15.26 -21.38 40.81
CA ASP A 54 -15.08 -22.78 40.38
C ASP A 54 -13.73 -23.07 39.67
N GLY A 55 -12.69 -22.31 40.00
CA GLY A 55 -11.36 -22.43 39.40
C GLY A 55 -11.24 -21.89 37.98
N LYS A 56 -12.30 -21.22 37.47
CA LYS A 56 -12.29 -20.56 36.16
C LYS A 56 -11.86 -19.11 36.31
N TYR A 57 -11.15 -18.62 35.30
CA TYR A 57 -10.77 -17.22 35.23
C TYR A 57 -10.78 -16.75 33.79
N HIS A 58 -11.03 -15.46 33.61
CA HIS A 58 -10.85 -14.76 32.35
C HIS A 58 -9.93 -13.56 32.51
N TYR A 59 -9.51 -12.99 31.38
CA TYR A 59 -8.71 -11.77 31.36
C TYR A 59 -9.53 -10.61 30.82
N GLU A 60 -9.74 -9.59 31.64
CA GLU A 60 -10.39 -8.36 31.24
C GLU A 60 -9.34 -7.25 31.00
N VAL A 61 -9.57 -6.38 30.04
CA VAL A 61 -8.68 -5.24 29.78
C VAL A 61 -8.80 -4.23 30.90
N ASN A 62 -7.70 -3.96 31.61
CA ASN A 62 -7.64 -2.87 32.55
C ASN A 62 -7.47 -1.56 31.78
N LYS A 63 -8.57 -0.79 31.65
CA LYS A 63 -8.59 0.46 30.87
C LYS A 63 -7.62 1.51 31.43
N ASN A 64 -7.53 1.65 32.75
CA ASN A 64 -6.70 2.65 33.41
C ASN A 64 -5.21 2.33 33.22
N GLU A 65 -4.79 1.11 33.53
CA GLU A 65 -3.40 0.67 33.38
C GLU A 65 -2.96 0.61 31.91
N THR A 66 -3.88 0.24 31.00
CA THR A 66 -3.63 0.30 29.56
C THR A 66 -3.41 1.73 29.09
N MET A 67 -4.18 2.70 29.60
CA MET A 67 -4.00 4.11 29.25
C MET A 67 -2.61 4.61 29.69
N LEU A 68 -2.22 4.35 30.94
CA LEU A 68 -0.89 4.71 31.46
C LEU A 68 0.22 4.06 30.66
N ALA A 69 0.12 2.76 30.35
CA ALA A 69 1.14 2.06 29.57
C ALA A 69 1.24 2.58 28.13
N ARG A 70 0.12 3.02 27.52
CA ARG A 70 0.12 3.66 26.20
C ARG A 70 0.74 5.06 26.21
N GLU A 71 0.56 5.82 27.29
CA GLU A 71 1.27 7.10 27.46
C GLU A 71 2.79 6.87 27.50
N LYS A 72 3.24 5.84 28.23
CA LYS A 72 4.66 5.44 28.24
C LYS A 72 5.13 4.97 26.86
N GLN A 73 4.32 4.18 26.15
CA GLN A 73 4.60 3.77 24.78
C GLN A 73 4.83 4.98 23.85
N ASN A 74 3.96 5.98 23.93
CA ASN A 74 4.09 7.20 23.13
C ASN A 74 5.33 8.02 23.52
N MET A 75 5.60 8.15 24.81
CA MET A 75 6.80 8.83 25.28
C MET A 75 8.09 8.15 24.78
N ILE A 76 8.15 6.81 24.77
CA ILE A 76 9.28 6.06 24.21
C ILE A 76 9.42 6.35 22.70
N ARG A 77 8.33 6.36 21.94
CA ARG A 77 8.33 6.69 20.50
C ARG A 77 8.89 8.09 20.24
N GLU A 78 8.43 9.10 20.98
CA GLU A 78 8.91 10.46 20.81
C GLU A 78 10.38 10.59 21.21
N LYS A 79 10.81 9.97 22.31
CA LYS A 79 12.22 9.97 22.71
C LYS A 79 13.11 9.27 21.71
N PHE A 80 12.65 8.16 21.12
CA PHE A 80 13.37 7.48 20.05
C PHE A 80 13.48 8.36 18.81
N LYS A 81 12.42 9.08 18.44
CA LYS A 81 12.43 10.03 17.33
C LYS A 81 13.40 11.18 17.58
N GLU A 82 13.30 11.83 18.74
CA GLU A 82 14.23 12.88 19.17
C GLU A 82 15.68 12.40 19.12
N TRP A 83 15.95 11.21 19.68
CA TRP A 83 17.25 10.57 19.60
C TRP A 83 17.65 10.37 18.14
N LEU A 84 16.87 9.67 17.31
CA LEU A 84 17.20 9.39 15.92
C LEU A 84 17.59 10.65 15.12
N PHE A 85 16.86 11.76 15.31
CA PHE A 85 17.02 12.99 14.52
C PHE A 85 17.95 14.04 15.14
N SER A 86 18.37 13.90 16.40
CA SER A 86 19.23 14.88 17.09
C SER A 86 20.66 14.96 16.54
N GLU A 87 21.21 13.84 16.08
CA GLU A 87 22.55 13.76 15.52
C GLU A 87 22.50 13.75 13.98
N PRO A 88 23.10 14.73 13.28
CA PRO A 88 23.05 14.81 11.83
C PRO A 88 23.56 13.56 11.11
N GLU A 89 24.64 12.97 11.58
CA GLU A 89 25.25 11.77 10.99
C GLU A 89 24.35 10.53 11.14
N ARG A 90 23.80 10.31 12.35
CA ARG A 90 22.83 9.23 12.61
C ARG A 90 21.60 9.39 11.73
N ARG A 91 21.04 10.60 11.68
CA ARG A 91 19.89 10.91 10.82
C ARG A 91 20.18 10.57 9.37
N GLN A 92 21.30 11.06 8.84
CA GLN A 92 21.66 10.86 7.43
C GLN A 92 21.75 9.37 7.11
N LYS A 93 22.51 8.62 7.91
CA LYS A 93 22.68 7.17 7.76
C LYS A 93 21.36 6.41 7.65
N TYR A 94 20.41 6.69 8.55
CA TYR A 94 19.15 5.95 8.58
C TYR A 94 18.13 6.46 7.54
N VAL A 95 18.17 7.73 7.17
CA VAL A 95 17.35 8.27 6.07
C VAL A 95 17.82 7.70 4.73
N GLU A 96 19.12 7.63 4.48
CA GLU A 96 19.69 6.98 3.30
C GLU A 96 19.30 5.50 3.25
N TYR A 97 19.55 4.75 4.33
CA TYR A 97 19.16 3.35 4.41
C TYR A 97 17.65 3.14 4.15
N TYR A 98 16.80 3.99 4.73
CA TYR A 98 15.36 3.93 4.49
C TYR A 98 15.02 4.19 3.02
N ASN A 99 15.64 5.20 2.41
CA ASN A 99 15.36 5.53 1.02
C ASN A 99 15.84 4.45 0.05
N GLU A 100 17.02 3.89 0.28
CA GLU A 100 17.59 2.82 -0.52
C GLU A 100 16.83 1.49 -0.37
N THR A 101 16.23 1.24 0.80
CA THR A 101 15.55 -0.03 1.09
C THR A 101 14.06 0.03 0.76
N PHE A 102 13.38 1.11 1.13
CA PHE A 102 11.91 1.21 1.11
C PHE A 102 11.38 2.26 0.14
N ASN A 103 12.09 3.37 -0.08
CA ASN A 103 11.68 4.45 -0.99
C ASN A 103 12.48 4.43 -2.31
N ASN A 104 12.77 3.24 -2.81
CA ASN A 104 13.63 3.02 -3.97
C ASN A 104 12.85 2.68 -5.25
N ILE A 105 11.53 2.49 -5.16
CA ILE A 105 10.67 2.21 -6.32
C ILE A 105 9.96 3.50 -6.73
N ARG A 106 10.36 4.06 -7.87
CA ARG A 106 9.59 5.07 -8.57
C ARG A 106 8.75 4.40 -9.65
N LEU A 107 7.43 4.59 -9.61
CA LEU A 107 6.56 4.10 -10.68
C LEU A 107 6.91 4.80 -11.98
N ARG A 108 6.95 4.03 -13.07
CA ARG A 108 7.13 4.57 -14.42
C ARG A 108 5.92 5.43 -14.78
N GLU A 109 6.18 6.69 -15.12
CA GLU A 109 5.19 7.59 -15.69
C GLU A 109 5.16 7.39 -17.21
N TYR A 110 3.96 7.36 -17.78
CA TYR A 110 3.75 7.20 -19.22
C TYR A 110 3.06 8.45 -19.74
N ASP A 111 3.65 9.06 -20.76
CA ASP A 111 3.06 10.19 -21.47
C ASP A 111 2.57 9.73 -22.84
N GLY A 112 1.26 9.80 -23.07
CA GLY A 112 0.62 9.49 -24.35
C GLY A 112 0.22 10.71 -25.17
N SER A 113 0.62 11.92 -24.78
CA SER A 113 0.26 13.17 -25.47
C SER A 113 0.66 13.18 -26.95
N HIS A 114 1.72 12.45 -27.31
CA HIS A 114 2.25 12.32 -28.66
C HIS A 114 1.50 11.29 -29.54
N LEU A 115 0.58 10.50 -28.98
CA LEU A 115 -0.18 9.50 -29.72
C LEU A 115 -1.26 10.16 -30.59
N GLN A 116 -1.36 9.71 -31.85
CA GLN A 116 -2.19 10.36 -32.89
C GLN A 116 -3.50 9.61 -33.22
N PHE A 117 -3.66 8.37 -32.74
CA PHE A 117 -4.85 7.52 -32.94
C PHE A 117 -5.50 7.56 -34.35
N PRO A 118 -4.76 7.26 -35.44
CA PRO A 118 -5.33 7.29 -36.79
C PRO A 118 -6.55 6.37 -36.95
N GLY A 119 -7.59 6.85 -37.65
CA GLY A 119 -8.85 6.13 -37.86
C GLY A 119 -9.81 6.17 -36.66
N MET A 120 -9.41 6.80 -35.55
CA MET A 120 -10.32 7.10 -34.45
C MET A 120 -11.31 8.18 -34.89
N ASN A 121 -12.55 8.09 -34.40
CA ASN A 121 -13.60 9.06 -34.64
C ASN A 121 -13.16 10.46 -34.15
N PRO A 122 -13.05 11.47 -35.04
CA PRO A 122 -12.56 12.80 -34.66
C PRO A 122 -13.51 13.57 -33.72
N ALA A 123 -14.77 13.14 -33.59
CA ALA A 123 -15.71 13.72 -32.64
C ALA A 123 -15.46 13.25 -31.19
N ILE A 124 -14.57 12.28 -30.96
CA ILE A 124 -14.24 11.75 -29.65
C ILE A 124 -12.79 12.09 -29.32
N GLU A 125 -12.59 12.87 -28.25
CA GLU A 125 -11.26 13.17 -27.74
C GLU A 125 -10.96 12.35 -26.48
N LEU A 126 -9.87 11.58 -26.52
CA LEU A 126 -9.37 10.88 -25.34
C LEU A 126 -8.76 11.88 -24.36
N LYS A 127 -9.16 11.77 -23.09
CA LYS A 127 -8.59 12.56 -21.99
C LYS A 127 -7.10 12.22 -21.79
N PRO A 128 -6.30 13.13 -21.20
CA PRO A 128 -4.87 12.89 -20.96
C PRO A 128 -4.58 11.56 -20.25
N HIS A 129 -5.37 11.18 -19.23
CA HIS A 129 -5.17 9.92 -18.52
C HIS A 129 -5.43 8.68 -19.40
N GLN A 130 -6.36 8.78 -20.35
CA GLN A 130 -6.66 7.69 -21.29
C GLN A 130 -5.52 7.54 -22.31
N LYS A 131 -4.97 8.65 -22.81
CA LYS A 131 -3.78 8.63 -23.68
C LYS A 131 -2.58 8.00 -22.96
N ASN A 132 -2.36 8.38 -21.70
CA ASN A 132 -1.30 7.82 -20.86
C ASN A 132 -1.51 6.33 -20.58
N ALA A 133 -2.76 5.89 -20.39
CA ALA A 133 -3.11 4.48 -20.24
C ALA A 133 -2.80 3.68 -21.52
N VAL A 134 -3.09 4.22 -22.70
CA VAL A 134 -2.70 3.58 -23.97
C VAL A 134 -1.18 3.50 -24.08
N ALA A 135 -0.46 4.59 -23.82
CA ALA A 135 1.01 4.60 -23.82
C ALA A 135 1.59 3.56 -22.85
N ARG A 136 0.96 3.38 -21.67
CA ARG A 136 1.32 2.34 -20.71
C ARG A 136 1.14 0.93 -21.28
N ILE A 137 0.04 0.65 -21.98
CA ILE A 137 -0.18 -0.66 -22.62
C ILE A 137 0.89 -0.90 -23.71
N LEU A 138 1.14 0.09 -24.56
CA LEU A 138 2.08 -0.02 -25.67
C LEU A 138 3.53 -0.23 -25.20
N LEU A 139 3.95 0.46 -24.15
CA LEU A 139 5.34 0.50 -23.69
C LEU A 139 5.62 -0.39 -22.46
N GLY A 140 4.58 -0.82 -21.75
CA GLY A 140 4.67 -1.57 -20.49
C GLY A 140 4.31 -3.04 -20.60
N GLY A 141 3.71 -3.49 -21.70
CA GLY A 141 3.26 -4.88 -21.85
C GLY A 141 2.09 -5.19 -20.90
N ASN A 142 2.26 -6.16 -19.99
CA ASN A 142 1.20 -6.55 -19.07
C ASN A 142 0.78 -5.39 -18.16
N THR A 143 -0.46 -4.91 -18.34
CA THR A 143 -0.94 -3.65 -17.77
C THR A 143 -2.30 -3.85 -17.11
N LEU A 144 -2.40 -3.42 -15.84
CA LEU A 144 -3.67 -3.29 -15.12
C LEU A 144 -4.21 -1.86 -15.21
N LEU A 145 -5.43 -1.71 -15.74
CA LEU A 145 -6.17 -0.45 -15.77
C LEU A 145 -7.10 -0.35 -14.55
N ALA A 146 -6.55 0.05 -13.39
CA ALA A 146 -7.26 0.16 -12.12
C ALA A 146 -8.01 1.50 -11.94
N HIS A 147 -8.68 2.01 -12.98
CA HIS A 147 -9.48 3.24 -12.89
C HIS A 147 -10.87 2.96 -12.29
N CYS A 148 -11.55 3.99 -11.78
CA CYS A 148 -12.93 3.90 -11.33
C CYS A 148 -13.91 3.57 -12.49
N VAL A 149 -15.15 3.19 -12.16
CA VAL A 149 -16.22 2.97 -13.16
C VAL A 149 -16.52 4.30 -13.86
N GLY A 150 -16.71 4.28 -15.19
CA GLY A 150 -16.96 5.48 -15.99
C GLY A 150 -15.71 6.26 -16.42
N ALA A 151 -14.51 5.87 -15.98
CA ALA A 151 -13.25 6.54 -16.37
C ALA A 151 -12.86 6.38 -17.86
N GLY A 152 -13.61 5.59 -18.63
CA GLY A 152 -13.36 5.37 -20.06
C GLY A 152 -12.35 4.25 -20.37
N LYS A 153 -12.20 3.26 -19.48
CA LYS A 153 -11.30 2.10 -19.65
C LYS A 153 -11.54 1.32 -20.94
N SER A 154 -12.79 1.22 -21.40
CA SER A 154 -13.11 0.52 -22.65
C SER A 154 -12.43 1.19 -23.85
N PHE A 155 -12.48 2.53 -23.95
CA PHE A 155 -11.82 3.25 -25.03
C PHE A 155 -10.30 3.14 -24.96
N GLU A 156 -9.72 3.12 -23.75
CA GLU A 156 -8.29 2.86 -23.55
C GLU A 156 -7.90 1.49 -24.15
N MET A 157 -8.67 0.43 -23.88
CA MET A 157 -8.42 -0.91 -24.40
C MET A 157 -8.60 -0.99 -25.93
N MET A 158 -9.64 -0.36 -26.47
CA MET A 158 -9.93 -0.36 -27.91
C MET A 158 -8.85 0.41 -28.70
N ALA A 159 -8.49 1.60 -28.23
CA ALA A 159 -7.41 2.39 -28.81
C ALA A 159 -6.07 1.66 -28.73
N ALA A 160 -5.75 1.02 -27.61
CA ALA A 160 -4.55 0.21 -27.49
C ALA A 160 -4.54 -0.98 -28.46
N CYS A 161 -5.69 -1.63 -28.71
CA CYS A 161 -5.78 -2.71 -29.70
C CYS A 161 -5.48 -2.20 -31.12
N MET A 162 -6.02 -1.05 -31.49
CA MET A 162 -5.80 -0.45 -32.82
C MET A 162 -4.36 0.05 -32.99
N GLU A 163 -3.82 0.72 -31.97
CA GLU A 163 -2.45 1.23 -32.02
C GLU A 163 -1.41 0.11 -32.01
N GLN A 164 -1.61 -0.98 -31.25
CA GLN A 164 -0.71 -2.15 -31.32
C GLN A 164 -0.65 -2.74 -32.73
N LYS A 165 -1.79 -2.82 -33.42
CA LYS A 165 -1.84 -3.31 -34.79
C LYS A 165 -1.20 -2.34 -35.77
N ARG A 166 -1.51 -1.05 -35.65
CA ARG A 166 -0.96 0.02 -36.51
C ARG A 166 0.56 0.15 -36.39
N LEU A 167 1.09 0.01 -35.18
CA LEU A 167 2.52 0.09 -34.87
C LEU A 167 3.27 -1.22 -35.17
N GLY A 168 2.58 -2.27 -35.61
CA GLY A 168 3.19 -3.58 -35.87
C GLY A 168 3.62 -4.35 -34.61
N LEU A 169 3.15 -3.94 -33.43
CA LEU A 169 3.40 -4.64 -32.16
C LEU A 169 2.57 -5.91 -32.03
N ALA A 170 1.42 -5.98 -32.71
CA ALA A 170 0.56 -7.16 -32.75
C ALA A 170 -0.06 -7.37 -34.14
N ASN A 171 0.01 -8.60 -34.66
CA ASN A 171 -0.67 -8.96 -35.90
C ASN A 171 -2.18 -9.16 -35.71
N LYS A 172 -2.57 -9.64 -34.53
CA LYS A 172 -3.96 -9.93 -34.16
C LYS A 172 -4.16 -9.55 -32.70
N THR A 173 -5.25 -8.82 -32.43
CA THR A 173 -5.65 -8.43 -31.09
C THR A 173 -6.96 -9.12 -30.74
N ILE A 174 -7.09 -9.53 -29.48
CA ILE A 174 -8.26 -10.24 -28.96
C ILE A 174 -8.73 -9.50 -27.71
N MET A 175 -10.01 -9.15 -27.68
CA MET A 175 -10.66 -8.55 -26.51
C MET A 175 -11.65 -9.56 -25.93
N VAL A 176 -11.38 -10.04 -24.72
CA VAL A 176 -12.26 -10.97 -24.01
C VAL A 176 -13.19 -10.17 -23.11
N VAL A 177 -14.51 -10.34 -23.30
CA VAL A 177 -15.54 -9.65 -22.51
C VAL A 177 -16.60 -10.63 -22.00
N PRO A 178 -17.30 -10.32 -20.90
CA PRO A 178 -18.45 -11.09 -20.46
C PRO A 178 -19.52 -11.22 -21.56
N LYS A 179 -20.13 -12.41 -21.66
CA LYS A 179 -21.13 -12.73 -22.71
C LYS A 179 -22.22 -11.66 -22.90
N PRO A 180 -22.83 -11.09 -21.84
CA PRO A 180 -23.86 -10.06 -22.01
C PRO A 180 -23.37 -8.74 -22.61
N LEU A 181 -22.06 -8.46 -22.55
CA LEU A 181 -21.47 -7.20 -22.98
C LEU A 181 -20.96 -7.22 -24.43
N ILE A 182 -20.96 -8.38 -25.10
CA ILE A 182 -20.40 -8.54 -26.45
C ILE A 182 -20.93 -7.48 -27.43
N GLY A 183 -22.26 -7.36 -27.54
CA GLY A 183 -22.89 -6.40 -28.47
C GLY A 183 -22.57 -4.94 -28.12
N GLN A 184 -22.58 -4.61 -26.83
CA GLN A 184 -22.22 -3.27 -26.36
C GLN A 184 -20.75 -2.94 -26.64
N THR A 185 -19.83 -3.88 -26.38
CA THR A 185 -18.41 -3.71 -26.66
C THR A 185 -18.16 -3.54 -28.15
N ALA A 186 -18.79 -4.33 -29.01
CA ALA A 186 -18.66 -4.20 -30.46
C ALA A 186 -19.16 -2.83 -30.96
N SER A 187 -20.32 -2.38 -30.47
CA SER A 187 -20.88 -1.07 -30.80
C SER A 187 -19.96 0.08 -30.36
N GLU A 188 -19.44 0.03 -29.13
CA GLU A 188 -18.51 1.04 -28.62
C GLU A 188 -17.16 1.01 -29.36
N PHE A 189 -16.69 -0.16 -29.81
CA PHE A 189 -15.49 -0.28 -30.63
C PHE A 189 -15.66 0.45 -31.96
N LEU A 190 -16.78 0.21 -32.66
CA LEU A 190 -17.09 0.88 -33.93
C LEU A 190 -17.41 2.36 -33.74
N ARG A 191 -17.96 2.75 -32.58
CA ARG A 191 -18.13 4.17 -32.24
C ARG A 191 -16.80 4.90 -32.15
N LEU A 192 -15.79 4.26 -31.56
CA LEU A 192 -14.44 4.82 -31.42
C LEU A 192 -13.64 4.71 -32.72
N TYR A 193 -13.74 3.59 -33.45
CA TYR A 193 -13.07 3.34 -34.73
C TYR A 193 -14.08 2.86 -35.78
N PRO A 194 -14.77 3.78 -36.49
CA PRO A 194 -15.86 3.44 -37.40
C PRO A 194 -15.49 2.54 -38.57
N SER A 195 -14.22 2.56 -38.99
CA SER A 195 -13.70 1.75 -40.09
C SER A 195 -12.97 0.49 -39.63
N ALA A 196 -13.01 0.16 -38.33
CA ALA A 196 -12.38 -1.06 -37.82
C ALA A 196 -13.14 -2.30 -38.31
N ASN A 197 -12.40 -3.24 -38.89
CA ASN A 197 -12.92 -4.56 -39.24
C ASN A 197 -12.79 -5.49 -38.02
N ILE A 198 -13.87 -5.64 -37.25
CA ILE A 198 -13.94 -6.48 -36.06
C ILE A 198 -14.71 -7.78 -36.35
N LEU A 199 -14.23 -8.89 -35.81
CA LEU A 199 -14.93 -10.17 -35.80
C LEU A 199 -15.53 -10.36 -34.41
N VAL A 200 -16.84 -10.65 -34.35
CA VAL A 200 -17.63 -10.83 -33.11
C VAL A 200 -18.16 -12.24 -33.03
#